data_AF-A0A537Y9B4-F1
#
_entry.id   AF-A0A537Y9B4-F1
#
_cell.length_a   1.000
_cell.length_b   1.000
_cell.length_c   1.000
_cell.angle_alpha   90.00
_cell.angle_beta   90.00
_cell.angle_gamma   90.00
#
_symmetry.space_group_name_H-M   'P 1'
#
loop_
_entity.id
_entity.type
_entity.pdbx_description
1 polymer ?
#
loop_
_entity_poly.entity_id
_entity_poly.type
_entity_poly.pdbx_seq_one_letter_code
_entity_poly.pdbx_strand_id
1 'polypeptide(L)'
;GEVGNSEAELISVGKAGRSRWQGKRPSVRGVAMNPIDHPLGGGEGKASGGRNPTSPWGKTEGRTRKKGKYSDAAVVRRRGAKRGG
;
A
#
# COMPACT_ATOMS: atom_id res chain seq x y z
N GLY A 1 25.64 1.29 16.59
CA GLY A 1 26.10 0.57 15.40
C GLY A 1 24.99 0.58 14.37
N GLU A 2 25.34 0.35 13.11
CA GLU A 2 24.40 0.35 11.99
C GLU A 2 24.32 -1.05 11.39
N VAL A 3 23.25 -1.31 10.63
CA VAL A 3 23.12 -2.55 9.86
C VAL A 3 23.85 -2.35 8.53
N GLY A 4 24.73 -3.28 8.14
CA GLY A 4 25.41 -3.25 6.84
C GLY A 4 24.46 -3.53 5.66
N ASN A 5 24.99 -3.58 4.43
CA ASN A 5 24.21 -3.78 3.19
C ASN A 5 23.21 -2.64 2.93
N SER A 6 23.67 -1.40 3.08
CA SER A 6 22.89 -0.17 2.84
C SER A 6 22.44 -0.01 1.39
N GLU A 7 23.17 -0.59 0.43
CA GLU A 7 22.90 -0.48 -1.01
C GLU A 7 21.82 -1.45 -1.51
N ALA A 8 21.30 -2.34 -0.65
CA ALA A 8 20.29 -3.33 -1.02
C ALA A 8 19.03 -2.71 -1.66
N GLU A 9 18.67 -1.48 -1.27
CA GLU A 9 17.53 -0.74 -1.82
C GLU A 9 17.75 -0.31 -3.28
N LEU A 10 19.00 -0.14 -3.72
CA LEU A 10 19.35 0.31 -5.07
C LEU A 10 19.26 -0.82 -6.12
N ILE A 11 19.04 -2.07 -5.70
CA ILE A 11 19.02 -3.24 -6.57
C ILE A 11 17.77 -3.21 -7.48
N SER A 12 17.98 -3.09 -8.79
CA SER A 12 16.92 -3.30 -9.78
C SER A 12 16.64 -4.78 -10.01
N VAL A 13 15.36 -5.18 -9.91
CA VAL A 13 14.94 -6.58 -10.10
C VAL A 13 14.99 -7.00 -11.58
N GLY A 14 14.85 -6.06 -12.52
CA GLY A 14 14.98 -6.26 -13.97
C GLY A 14 13.87 -7.07 -14.62
N LYS A 15 13.73 -8.36 -14.27
CA LYS A 15 12.78 -9.30 -14.90
C LYS A 15 11.74 -9.84 -13.93
N ALA A 16 10.56 -10.19 -14.45
CA ALA A 16 9.48 -10.81 -13.66
C ALA A 16 9.93 -12.08 -12.93
N GLY A 17 10.74 -12.93 -13.59
CA GLY A 17 11.25 -14.17 -12.99
C GLY A 17 12.07 -13.97 -11.71
N ARG A 18 12.83 -12.87 -11.60
CA ARG A 18 13.62 -12.59 -10.39
C ARG A 18 12.71 -12.19 -9.21
N SER A 19 11.55 -11.57 -9.47
CA SER A 19 10.51 -11.37 -8.44
C SER A 19 9.89 -12.68 -8.00
N ARG A 20 9.70 -13.62 -8.93
CA ARG A 20 9.17 -14.96 -8.64
C ARG A 20 10.11 -15.78 -7.76
N TRP A 21 11.42 -15.71 -7.99
CA TRP A 21 12.43 -16.36 -7.13
C TRP A 21 12.45 -15.80 -5.70
N GLN A 22 12.04 -14.54 -5.53
CA GLN A 22 11.84 -13.91 -4.21
C GLN A 22 10.46 -14.23 -3.59
N GLY A 23 9.67 -15.14 -4.17
CA GLY A 23 8.36 -15.54 -3.65
C GLY A 23 7.21 -14.57 -3.94
N LYS A 24 7.44 -13.48 -4.70
CA LYS A 24 6.40 -12.51 -5.04
C LYS A 24 5.60 -12.97 -6.25
N ARG A 25 4.28 -13.12 -6.10
CA ARG A 25 3.33 -13.49 -7.17
C ARG A 25 2.81 -12.24 -7.90
N PRO A 26 2.30 -12.37 -9.15
CA PRO A 26 1.64 -11.24 -9.82
C PRO A 26 0.42 -10.76 -9.03
N SER A 27 0.22 -9.45 -8.97
CA SER A 27 -0.96 -8.80 -8.39
C SER A 27 -1.78 -8.12 -9.50
N VAL A 28 -3.10 -8.23 -9.42
CA VAL A 28 -4.04 -7.65 -10.40
C VAL A 28 -4.55 -6.31 -9.87
N ARG A 29 -4.73 -5.33 -10.77
CA ARG A 29 -5.28 -4.00 -10.42
C ARG A 29 -6.79 -4.08 -10.21
N GLY A 30 -7.32 -3.38 -9.21
CA GLY A 30 -8.76 -3.36 -8.90
C GLY A 30 -9.65 -2.86 -10.04
N VAL A 31 -9.18 -1.88 -10.82
CA VAL A 31 -9.91 -1.35 -12.01
C VAL A 31 -10.01 -2.34 -13.18
N ALA A 32 -9.25 -3.44 -13.14
CA ALA A 32 -9.33 -4.50 -14.14
C ALA A 32 -10.29 -5.63 -13.72
N MET A 33 -10.87 -5.54 -12.52
CA MET A 33 -11.77 -6.53 -11.96
C MET A 33 -13.24 -6.17 -12.22
N ASN A 34 -14.15 -7.11 -11.98
CA ASN A 34 -15.59 -6.84 -12.05
C ASN A 34 -16.07 -6.07 -10.80
N PRO A 35 -17.23 -5.39 -10.84
CA PRO A 35 -17.79 -4.69 -9.68
C PRO A 35 -18.00 -5.56 -8.44
N ILE A 36 -18.21 -6.87 -8.62
CA ILE A 36 -18.40 -7.82 -7.51
C ILE A 36 -17.10 -8.14 -6.76
N ASP A 37 -15.96 -8.04 -7.44
CA ASP A 37 -14.65 -8.44 -6.92
C ASP A 37 -13.91 -7.28 -6.25
N HIS A 38 -14.03 -6.08 -6.82
CA HIS A 38 -13.36 -4.88 -6.32
C HIS A 38 -14.29 -3.68 -6.39
N PRO A 39 -14.32 -2.82 -5.36
CA PRO A 39 -15.09 -1.58 -5.39
C PRO A 39 -14.73 -0.59 -6.51
N LEU A 40 -13.61 -0.83 -7.22
CA LEU A 40 -13.12 0.01 -8.33
C LEU A 40 -13.35 -0.67 -9.68
N GLY A 41 -13.96 -1.86 -9.68
CA GLY A 41 -14.16 -2.68 -10.87
C GLY A 41 -15.38 -2.26 -11.68
N GLY A 42 -15.40 -2.69 -12.95
CA GLY A 42 -16.45 -2.40 -13.92
C GLY A 42 -16.27 -1.10 -14.72
N GLY A 43 -17.35 -0.71 -15.39
CA GLY A 43 -17.36 0.33 -16.41
C GLY A 43 -17.13 -0.22 -17.82
N GLU A 44 -17.47 0.58 -18.83
CA GLU A 44 -17.19 0.29 -20.23
C GLU A 44 -15.80 0.82 -20.59
N GLY A 45 -14.91 -0.07 -21.03
CA GLY A 45 -13.51 0.29 -21.33
C GLY A 45 -12.67 0.60 -20.08
N LYS A 46 -11.62 1.41 -20.24
CA LYS A 46 -10.72 1.77 -19.13
C LYS A 46 -11.30 2.92 -18.31
N ALA A 47 -11.48 2.70 -17.00
CA ALA A 47 -11.94 3.71 -16.06
C ALA A 47 -10.91 3.95 -14.93
N SER A 48 -11.03 5.09 -14.25
CA SER A 48 -10.30 5.42 -13.02
C SER A 48 -10.90 4.77 -11.75
N GLY A 49 -11.94 3.94 -11.91
CA GLY A 49 -12.67 3.28 -10.82
C GLY A 49 -13.91 4.00 -10.31
N GLY A 50 -14.22 5.22 -10.79
CA GLY A 50 -15.51 5.90 -10.56
C GLY A 50 -15.78 6.34 -9.11
N ARG A 51 -14.80 6.24 -8.21
CA ARG A 51 -14.88 6.62 -6.79
C ARG A 51 -13.50 6.93 -6.20
N ASN A 52 -13.48 7.47 -5.00
CA ASN A 52 -12.25 7.61 -4.21
C ASN A 52 -11.55 6.24 -4.03
N PRO A 53 -10.21 6.16 -4.07
CA PRO A 53 -9.47 4.91 -3.94
C PRO A 53 -9.81 4.15 -2.65
N THR A 54 -10.06 2.84 -2.80
CA THR A 54 -10.34 1.95 -1.67
C THR A 54 -9.61 0.63 -1.80
N SER A 55 -9.46 -0.06 -0.67
CA SER A 55 -9.05 -1.45 -0.66
C SER A 55 -10.09 -2.37 -1.31
N PRO A 56 -9.75 -3.63 -1.62
CA PRO A 56 -10.70 -4.63 -2.11
C PRO A 56 -11.91 -4.84 -1.17
N TRP A 57 -11.74 -4.55 0.12
CA TRP A 57 -12.79 -4.63 1.13
C TRP A 57 -13.50 -3.30 1.40
N GLY A 58 -13.32 -2.29 0.53
CA GLY A 58 -14.03 -1.01 0.59
C GLY A 58 -13.51 -0.01 1.63
N LYS A 59 -12.44 -0.32 2.37
CA LYS A 59 -11.83 0.64 3.30
C LYS A 59 -11.09 1.72 2.52
N THR A 60 -11.40 2.98 2.78
CA THR A 60 -10.70 4.13 2.19
C THR A 60 -9.27 4.21 2.72
N GLU A 61 -8.40 4.84 1.95
CA GLU A 61 -7.07 5.20 2.43
C GLU A 61 -7.17 6.18 3.62
N GLY A 62 -6.21 6.06 4.55
CA GLY A 62 -6.14 6.94 5.71
C GLY A 62 -5.35 6.33 6.85
N ARG A 63 -5.44 6.96 8.02
CA ARG A 63 -4.73 6.50 9.21
C ARG A 63 -5.33 5.20 9.76
N THR A 64 -4.54 4.13 9.73
CA THR A 64 -4.99 2.78 10.14
C THR A 64 -4.67 2.40 11.59
N ARG A 65 -3.79 3.16 12.29
CA ARG A 65 -3.46 2.88 13.71
C ARG A 65 -4.68 3.10 14.60
N LYS A 66 -5.08 2.07 15.34
CA LYS A 66 -6.12 2.14 16.38
C LYS A 66 -5.81 3.24 17.39
N LYS A 67 -6.80 4.08 17.69
CA LYS A 67 -6.70 5.14 18.71
C LYS A 67 -6.78 4.53 20.12
N GLY A 68 -6.04 5.09 21.08
CA GLY A 68 -6.11 4.68 22.49
C GLY A 68 -5.37 3.37 22.76
N LYS A 69 -4.37 3.01 21.94
CA LYS A 69 -3.52 1.86 22.25
C LYS A 69 -2.65 2.23 23.46
N TYR A 70 -2.40 1.30 24.38
CA TYR A 70 -1.57 1.56 25.57
C TYR A 70 -0.22 2.21 25.24
N SER A 71 0.37 1.83 24.11
CA SER A 71 1.65 2.38 23.65
C SER A 71 1.55 3.80 23.09
N ASP A 72 0.36 4.38 22.90
CA ASP A 72 0.20 5.77 22.49
C ASP A 72 0.80 6.73 23.54
N ALA A 73 0.74 6.38 24.83
CA ALA A 73 1.32 7.19 25.92
C ALA A 73 2.85 7.30 25.82
N ALA A 74 3.52 6.27 25.28
CA ALA A 74 4.97 6.25 25.13
C ALA A 74 5.45 6.89 23.80
N VAL A 75 4.54 7.23 22.88
CA VAL A 75 4.90 7.78 21.56
C VAL A 75 4.86 9.30 21.60
N VAL A 76 6.03 9.92 21.74
CA VAL A 76 6.20 11.39 21.82
C VAL A 76 5.80 12.09 20.52
N ARG A 77 6.12 11.52 19.35
CA ARG A 77 5.80 12.11 18.05
C ARG A 77 5.54 11.05 16.98
N ARG A 78 4.71 11.40 15.99
CA ARG A 78 4.41 10.54 14.83
C ARG A 78 5.27 10.94 13.63
N ARG A 79 5.58 9.97 12.77
CA ARG A 79 6.22 10.20 11.46
C ARG A 79 5.22 10.97 10.56
N GLY A 80 5.69 12.03 9.90
CA GLY A 80 4.90 12.82 8.94
C GLY A 80 4.06 13.97 9.52
N ALA A 81 4.04 14.17 10.84
CA ALA A 81 3.51 15.42 11.39
C ALA A 81 4.48 16.55 11.06
N LYS A 82 4.03 17.58 10.32
CA LYS A 82 4.81 18.82 10.15
C LYS A 82 5.05 19.41 11.54
N ARG A 83 6.29 19.77 11.86
CA ARG A 83 6.60 20.51 13.10
C ARG A 83 5.97 21.90 12.98
N GLY A 84 5.16 22.31 13.95
CA GLY A 84 4.71 23.70 14.14
C GLY A 84 3.68 24.20 13.14
N GLY A 85 2.42 23.82 13.36
CA GLY A 85 1.24 24.58 12.95
C GLY A 85 0.33 24.70 14.17
#